data_AF-A0A957LKL4-F1
#
_entry.id   AF-A0A957LKL4-F1
#
_cell.length_a   1.000
_cell.length_b   1.000
_cell.length_c   1.000
_cell.angle_alpha   90.00
_cell.angle_beta   90.00
_cell.angle_gamma   90.00
#
_symmetry.space_group_name_H-M   'P 1'
#
loop_
_entity.id
_entity.type
_entity.pdbx_description
1 polymer ?
#
loop_
_entity_poly.entity_id
_entity_poly.type
_entity_poly.pdbx_seq_one_letter_code
_entity_poly.pdbx_strand_id
1 'polypeptide(L)'
;MMTFFCCEERRRNAVRDPGVALNGIDFLEVDDDPADPVSQRQRTLLVHFVKPIAAGSLTAANVRLEGGERVTAFQITGFAVSDNLLTIELDRAGDFAPYVLRLVASPSSSAPPAGYDALLSVVEFSFKVNCPTDYDCAEAGACPPEVRSEPDLNYLARDFNSFRGLMLDQLATLIPAWQEESVADLLQALVDLKAYVADYQSYQQDAVATEAYLDTARRRVSVRRHARLVDYAMHDGCNARTWLHLRVADELDPVEPVPLDARTQVMTRVAGLSRRLADGSPDYAAALNAGPVIFETMHAATLYQGQNEICFYTWGDGDCCLPRGATQATLAGNLTTLREGDVLILEEIRGPETGQAADADPLHRCAVRLVEVAFLQDL
;
A
#
# COMPACT_ATOMS: atom_id res chain seq x y z
N MET A 1 56.32 4.37 3.26
CA MET A 1 55.16 3.91 4.04
C MET A 1 54.02 3.65 3.07
N MET A 2 53.51 2.43 3.01
CA MET A 2 52.31 2.07 2.24
C MET A 2 51.34 1.32 3.15
N THR A 3 50.06 1.63 2.97
CA THR A 3 48.96 1.31 3.87
C THR A 3 48.08 0.24 3.24
N PHE A 4 47.96 -0.95 3.85
CA PHE A 4 47.16 -2.07 3.35
C PHE A 4 45.77 -2.11 3.97
N PHE A 5 44.73 -2.17 3.14
CA PHE A 5 43.33 -2.10 3.57
C PHE A 5 42.59 -3.44 3.48
N CYS A 6 41.71 -3.72 4.43
CA CYS A 6 40.74 -4.82 4.31
C CYS A 6 39.62 -4.44 3.32
N CYS A 7 39.30 -5.30 2.34
CA CYS A 7 38.56 -4.95 1.12
C CYS A 7 37.10 -4.44 1.25
N GLU A 8 36.49 -4.37 2.44
CA GLU A 8 35.09 -3.90 2.60
C GLU A 8 34.97 -2.61 3.44
N GLU A 9 34.77 -1.47 2.78
CA GLU A 9 34.54 -0.17 3.45
C GLU A 9 33.25 -0.13 4.28
N ARG A 10 32.18 -0.82 3.84
CA ARG A 10 30.88 -0.80 4.54
C ARG A 10 30.96 -1.44 5.94
N ARG A 11 31.66 -2.58 6.07
CA ARG A 11 31.82 -3.27 7.37
C ARG A 11 32.72 -2.48 8.31
N ARG A 12 33.79 -1.87 7.80
CA ARG A 12 34.67 -0.97 8.57
C ARG A 12 33.90 0.24 9.10
N ASN A 13 33.07 0.88 8.29
CA ASN A 13 32.22 1.99 8.73
C ASN A 13 31.23 1.57 9.81
N ALA A 14 30.67 0.36 9.74
CA ALA A 14 29.80 -0.18 10.78
C ALA A 14 30.56 -0.44 12.10
N VAL A 15 31.79 -0.94 12.03
CA VAL A 15 32.64 -1.18 13.21
C VAL A 15 33.14 0.12 13.83
N ARG A 16 33.21 1.24 13.07
CA ARG A 16 33.51 2.59 13.61
C ARG A 16 32.41 3.16 14.49
N ASP A 17 31.17 2.67 14.39
CA ASP A 17 30.05 3.13 15.22
C ASP A 17 30.32 2.86 16.71
N PRO A 18 30.23 3.87 17.61
CA PRO A 18 30.36 3.69 19.06
C PRO A 18 29.39 2.66 19.67
N GLY A 19 28.23 2.42 19.04
CA GLY A 19 27.24 1.44 19.49
C GLY A 19 27.62 -0.03 19.24
N VAL A 20 28.66 -0.29 18.45
CA VAL A 20 29.13 -1.64 18.13
C VAL A 20 30.29 -2.03 19.06
N ALA A 21 30.14 -3.11 19.82
CA ALA A 21 31.16 -3.56 20.77
C ALA A 21 32.39 -4.26 20.12
N LEU A 22 32.38 -4.44 18.80
CA LEU A 22 33.48 -5.08 18.06
C LEU A 22 34.56 -4.07 17.65
N ASN A 23 35.81 -4.54 17.62
CA ASN A 23 36.97 -3.87 17.05
C ASN A 23 37.52 -4.68 15.86
N GLY A 24 38.45 -4.11 15.09
CA GLY A 24 39.07 -4.77 13.94
C GLY A 24 40.29 -4.00 13.47
N ILE A 25 41.06 -4.62 12.60
CA ILE A 25 42.18 -4.01 11.88
C ILE A 25 41.58 -3.02 10.86
N ASP A 26 42.05 -1.79 10.87
CA ASP A 26 41.74 -0.78 9.87
C ASP A 26 42.67 -0.92 8.67
N PHE A 27 43.98 -0.93 8.97
CA PHE A 27 45.04 -1.17 8.01
C PHE A 27 46.34 -1.63 8.68
N LEU A 28 47.25 -2.17 7.87
CA LEU A 28 48.60 -2.54 8.28
C LEU A 28 49.62 -1.71 7.48
N GLU A 29 50.70 -1.31 8.13
CA GLU A 29 51.86 -0.69 7.51
C GLU A 29 53.12 -1.49 7.83
N VAL A 30 54.01 -1.58 6.84
CA VAL A 30 55.35 -2.13 7.02
C VAL A 30 56.31 -0.96 7.11
N ASP A 31 57.04 -0.88 8.23
CA ASP A 31 58.01 0.18 8.44
C ASP A 31 59.26 -0.07 7.59
N ASP A 32 59.60 0.89 6.75
CA ASP A 32 60.69 0.80 5.78
C ASP A 32 61.37 2.16 5.64
N ASP A 33 61.98 2.63 6.73
CA ASP A 33 62.76 3.86 6.73
C ASP A 33 64.11 3.64 6.00
N PRO A 34 64.40 4.37 4.91
CA PRO A 34 65.69 4.29 4.22
C PRO A 34 66.88 4.75 5.07
N ALA A 35 66.66 5.45 6.19
CA ALA A 35 67.70 5.84 7.13
C ALA A 35 68.15 4.69 8.05
N ASP A 36 67.35 3.63 8.18
CA ASP A 36 67.68 2.48 9.04
C ASP A 36 68.70 1.55 8.38
N PRO A 37 69.54 0.85 9.18
CA PRO A 37 70.40 -0.21 8.68
C PRO A 37 69.59 -1.23 7.86
N VAL A 38 70.13 -1.68 6.74
CA VAL A 38 69.47 -2.67 5.84
C VAL A 38 69.03 -3.93 6.60
N SER A 39 69.75 -4.29 7.66
CA SER A 39 69.41 -5.42 8.53
C SER A 39 68.22 -5.16 9.45
N GLN A 40 67.70 -3.94 9.59
CA GLN A 40 66.57 -3.58 10.46
C GLN A 40 65.33 -3.14 9.68
N ARG A 41 65.50 -2.73 8.43
CA ARG A 41 64.40 -2.36 7.52
C ARG A 41 63.38 -3.49 7.35
N GLN A 42 62.09 -3.13 7.25
CA GLN A 42 60.97 -4.04 6.95
C GLN A 42 60.77 -5.16 7.98
N ARG A 43 61.20 -4.94 9.22
CA ARG A 43 60.99 -5.88 10.34
C ARG A 43 59.89 -5.46 11.30
N THR A 44 59.49 -4.19 11.26
CA THR A 44 58.46 -3.64 12.13
C THR A 44 57.15 -3.53 11.37
N LEU A 45 56.11 -4.18 11.89
CA LEU A 45 54.74 -4.07 11.39
C LEU A 45 53.94 -3.16 12.32
N LEU A 46 53.27 -2.18 11.73
CA LEU A 46 52.42 -1.21 12.41
C LEU A 46 50.97 -1.52 12.03
N VAL A 47 50.24 -2.16 12.95
CA VAL A 47 48.85 -2.58 12.73
C VAL A 47 47.92 -1.58 13.39
N HIS A 48 47.16 -0.85 12.59
CA HIS A 48 46.22 0.16 13.05
C HIS A 48 44.83 -0.46 13.21
N PHE A 49 44.21 -0.22 14.36
CA PHE A 49 42.88 -0.69 14.68
C PHE A 49 41.84 0.42 14.54
N VAL A 50 40.61 0.01 14.24
CA VAL A 50 39.46 0.91 14.07
C VAL A 50 39.12 1.64 15.37
N LYS A 51 39.31 0.97 16.52
CA LYS A 51 39.10 1.51 17.87
C LYS A 51 40.32 1.28 18.76
N PRO A 52 40.49 2.06 19.84
CA PRO A 52 41.53 1.82 20.85
C PRO A 52 41.55 0.36 21.34
N ILE A 53 42.74 -0.19 21.48
CA ILE A 53 42.99 -1.54 21.98
C ILE A 53 42.95 -1.48 23.50
N ALA A 54 42.13 -2.33 24.12
CA ALA A 54 42.08 -2.41 25.58
C ALA A 54 43.40 -2.96 26.12
N ALA A 55 43.96 -2.32 27.16
CA ALA A 55 45.23 -2.73 27.73
C ALA A 55 45.20 -4.21 28.18
N GLY A 56 46.10 -5.02 27.63
CA GLY A 56 46.19 -6.46 27.93
C GLY A 56 45.23 -7.36 27.14
N SER A 57 44.43 -6.84 26.20
CA SER A 57 43.50 -7.65 25.39
C SER A 57 44.18 -8.47 24.29
N LEU A 58 45.38 -8.07 23.86
CA LEU A 58 46.17 -8.76 22.84
C LEU A 58 47.57 -9.04 23.36
N THR A 59 48.10 -10.20 22.99
CA THR A 59 49.48 -10.62 23.24
C THR A 59 50.11 -11.15 21.95
N ALA A 60 51.41 -11.40 21.95
CA ALA A 60 52.10 -12.01 20.80
C ALA A 60 51.49 -13.36 20.39
N ALA A 61 50.87 -14.10 21.31
CA ALA A 61 50.19 -15.37 21.01
C ALA A 61 48.89 -15.21 20.20
N ASN A 62 48.37 -13.99 20.10
CA ASN A 62 47.15 -13.67 19.34
C ASN A 62 47.43 -13.26 17.90
N VAL A 63 48.70 -13.15 17.49
CA VAL A 63 49.07 -12.80 16.12
C VAL A 63 49.58 -14.03 15.40
N ARG A 64 49.00 -14.32 14.24
CA ARG A 64 49.46 -15.35 13.33
C ARG A 64 49.80 -14.73 11.98
N LEU A 65 51.05 -14.89 11.57
CA LEU A 65 51.50 -14.55 10.22
C LEU A 65 51.47 -15.82 9.36
N GLU A 66 50.80 -15.74 8.22
CA GLU A 66 50.65 -16.82 7.25
C GLU A 66 51.10 -16.33 5.86
N GLY A 67 51.47 -17.24 4.97
CA GLY A 67 51.95 -16.91 3.63
C GLY A 67 53.48 -16.92 3.53
N GLY A 68 53.99 -16.23 2.51
CA GLY A 68 55.40 -16.34 2.11
C GLY A 68 55.69 -17.61 1.31
N GLU A 69 56.73 -17.55 0.48
CA GLU A 69 57.18 -18.71 -0.32
C GLU A 69 58.55 -19.22 0.16
N ARG A 70 59.49 -18.30 0.38
CA ARG A 70 60.86 -18.55 0.84
C ARG A 70 61.02 -18.29 2.33
N VAL A 71 60.24 -17.36 2.88
CA VAL A 71 60.22 -17.03 4.31
C VAL A 71 58.83 -17.25 4.86
N THR A 72 58.61 -18.36 5.56
CA THR A 72 57.28 -18.80 6.04
C THR A 72 57.16 -18.85 7.56
N ALA A 73 58.26 -18.70 8.30
CA ALA A 73 58.28 -18.72 9.75
C ALA A 73 58.95 -17.47 10.32
N PHE A 74 58.27 -16.80 11.25
CA PHE A 74 58.72 -15.58 11.90
C PHE A 74 58.71 -15.74 13.42
N GLN A 75 59.67 -15.12 14.08
CA GLN A 75 59.67 -14.96 15.53
C GLN A 75 59.36 -13.49 15.86
N ILE A 76 58.38 -13.27 16.74
CA ILE A 76 58.05 -11.94 17.25
C ILE A 76 59.05 -11.60 18.34
N THR A 77 59.94 -10.63 18.07
CA THR A 77 60.98 -10.18 19.00
C THR A 77 60.53 -9.01 19.87
N GLY A 78 59.54 -8.24 19.39
CA GLY A 78 58.97 -7.09 20.09
C GLY A 78 57.47 -7.01 19.86
N PHE A 79 56.74 -6.62 20.91
CA PHE A 79 55.28 -6.48 20.87
C PHE A 79 54.88 -5.33 21.79
N ALA A 80 54.32 -4.27 21.22
CA ALA A 80 53.89 -3.09 21.95
C ALA A 80 52.52 -2.62 21.48
N VAL A 81 51.67 -2.25 22.43
CA VAL A 81 50.32 -1.71 22.17
C VAL A 81 50.28 -0.28 22.67
N SER A 82 49.88 0.65 21.81
CA SER A 82 49.73 2.06 22.13
C SER A 82 48.44 2.59 21.50
N ASP A 83 47.42 2.85 22.33
CA ASP A 83 46.11 3.32 21.90
C ASP A 83 45.46 2.41 20.83
N ASN A 84 45.36 2.86 19.57
CA ASN A 84 44.83 2.08 18.45
C ASN A 84 45.93 1.43 17.58
N LEU A 85 47.20 1.51 17.98
CA LEU A 85 48.33 1.01 17.24
C LEU A 85 48.95 -0.21 17.94
N LEU A 86 49.13 -1.28 17.18
CA LEU A 86 49.89 -2.46 17.57
C LEU A 86 51.20 -2.51 16.78
N THR A 87 52.32 -2.42 17.48
CA THR A 87 53.66 -2.53 16.91
C THR A 87 54.21 -3.94 17.14
N ILE A 88 54.61 -4.60 16.05
CA ILE A 88 55.13 -5.97 16.05
C ILE A 88 56.50 -5.95 15.40
N GLU A 89 57.53 -6.35 16.14
CA GLU A 89 58.88 -6.49 15.61
C GLU A 89 59.18 -7.97 15.33
N LEU A 90 59.72 -8.24 14.14
CA LEU A 90 60.05 -9.58 13.67
C LEU A 90 61.58 -9.79 13.65
N ASP A 91 62.00 -11.04 13.78
CA ASP A 91 63.42 -11.43 13.70
C ASP A 91 64.04 -11.20 12.32
N ARG A 92 63.22 -11.17 11.26
CA ARG A 92 63.62 -10.97 9.86
C ARG A 92 62.49 -10.38 9.01
N ALA A 93 62.86 -9.78 7.88
CA ALA A 93 61.90 -9.32 6.86
C ALA A 93 61.43 -10.48 5.96
N GLY A 94 60.21 -10.38 5.40
CA GLY A 94 59.66 -11.35 4.46
C GLY A 94 60.15 -11.19 3.01
N ASP A 95 59.64 -12.07 2.14
CA ASP A 95 59.93 -12.09 0.70
C ASP A 95 58.92 -11.27 -0.13
N PHE A 96 58.89 -11.49 -1.46
CA PHE A 96 58.01 -10.78 -2.40
C PHE A 96 56.59 -11.34 -2.46
N ALA A 97 56.32 -12.49 -1.82
CA ALA A 97 55.01 -13.12 -1.82
C ALA A 97 54.04 -12.38 -0.90
N PRO A 98 52.72 -12.54 -1.09
CA PRO A 98 51.73 -12.01 -0.17
C PRO A 98 51.77 -12.76 1.17
N TYR A 99 51.58 -12.00 2.24
CA TYR A 99 51.45 -12.46 3.61
C TYR A 99 50.08 -12.07 4.17
N VAL A 100 49.61 -12.84 5.14
CA VAL A 100 48.35 -12.58 5.83
C VAL A 100 48.63 -12.51 7.32
N LEU A 101 48.32 -11.36 7.93
CA LEU A 101 48.28 -11.23 9.38
C LEU A 101 46.85 -11.51 9.85
N ARG A 102 46.72 -12.49 10.74
CA ARG A 102 45.46 -12.90 11.35
C ARG A 102 45.53 -12.76 12.87
N LEU A 103 44.50 -12.16 13.45
CA LEU A 103 44.26 -12.18 14.89
C LEU A 103 43.53 -13.46 15.27
N VAL A 104 44.11 -14.21 16.22
CA VAL A 104 43.61 -15.50 16.67
C VAL A 104 43.38 -15.50 18.18
N ALA A 105 42.30 -16.16 18.63
CA ALA A 105 41.99 -16.30 20.05
C ALA A 105 43.06 -17.13 20.80
N SER A 106 43.64 -18.12 20.13
CA SER A 106 44.77 -18.91 20.62
C SER A 106 45.59 -19.45 19.43
N PRO A 107 46.86 -19.84 19.62
CA PRO A 107 47.70 -20.35 18.53
C PRO A 107 47.12 -21.55 17.77
N SER A 108 46.23 -22.33 18.41
CA SER A 108 45.57 -23.51 17.83
C SER A 108 44.19 -23.23 17.24
N SER A 109 43.69 -22.01 17.33
CA SER A 109 42.36 -21.61 16.85
C SER A 109 42.49 -20.60 15.70
N SER A 110 41.67 -20.73 14.68
CA SER A 110 41.55 -19.73 13.61
C SER A 110 40.47 -18.68 13.89
N ALA A 111 39.76 -18.78 15.02
CA ALA A 111 38.74 -17.81 15.41
C ALA A 111 39.39 -16.53 15.97
N PRO A 112 38.78 -15.35 15.73
CA PRO A 112 39.27 -14.09 16.28
C PRO A 112 39.16 -14.07 17.82
N PRO A 113 39.99 -13.26 18.52
CA PRO A 113 39.81 -13.02 19.95
C PRO A 113 38.44 -12.39 20.26
N ALA A 114 37.95 -12.58 21.48
CA ALA A 114 36.69 -11.98 21.91
C ALA A 114 36.73 -10.44 21.78
N GLY A 115 35.68 -9.85 21.22
CA GLY A 115 35.61 -8.40 20.96
C GLY A 115 36.19 -7.97 19.61
N TYR A 116 36.65 -8.90 18.75
CA TYR A 116 37.11 -8.59 17.41
C TYR A 116 36.17 -9.17 16.33
N ASP A 117 35.95 -8.41 15.27
CA ASP A 117 35.16 -8.83 14.12
C ASP A 117 35.92 -9.89 13.30
N ALA A 118 35.23 -10.95 12.88
CA ALA A 118 35.85 -12.08 12.19
C ALA A 118 36.45 -11.70 10.81
N LEU A 119 35.85 -10.75 10.10
CA LEU A 119 36.33 -10.31 8.79
C LEU A 119 37.45 -9.28 8.93
N LEU A 120 37.34 -8.37 9.91
CA LEU A 120 38.38 -7.37 10.19
C LEU A 120 39.49 -7.90 11.12
N SER A 121 39.55 -9.20 11.36
CA SER A 121 40.64 -9.85 12.10
C SER A 121 41.78 -10.31 11.18
N VAL A 122 41.69 -10.02 9.89
CA VAL A 122 42.60 -10.51 8.85
C VAL A 122 43.00 -9.37 7.93
N VAL A 123 44.29 -9.22 7.66
CA VAL A 123 44.81 -8.27 6.69
C VAL A 123 45.89 -8.93 5.83
N GLU A 124 45.76 -8.77 4.52
CA GLU A 124 46.78 -9.20 3.57
C GLU A 124 47.76 -8.06 3.33
N PHE A 125 49.06 -8.35 3.32
CA PHE A 125 50.12 -7.37 3.14
C PHE A 125 51.34 -7.98 2.43
N SER A 126 52.25 -7.14 1.95
CA SER A 126 53.53 -7.59 1.38
C SER A 126 54.68 -6.72 1.91
N PHE A 127 55.84 -7.34 2.14
CA PHE A 127 57.03 -6.65 2.64
C PHE A 127 57.72 -5.81 1.57
N LYS A 128 57.49 -6.06 0.27
CA LYS A 128 58.29 -5.54 -0.84
C LYS A 128 57.55 -4.58 -1.78
N VAL A 129 56.52 -3.89 -1.28
CA VAL A 129 55.65 -3.03 -2.13
C VAL A 129 56.34 -1.75 -2.62
N ASN A 130 57.43 -1.33 -1.97
CA ASN A 130 58.27 -0.22 -2.43
C ASN A 130 59.50 -0.67 -3.26
N CYS A 131 59.62 -1.96 -3.59
CA CYS A 131 60.63 -2.38 -4.55
C CYS A 131 60.13 -2.07 -5.97
N PRO A 132 60.89 -1.33 -6.79
CA PRO A 132 60.54 -1.16 -8.19
C PRO A 132 60.58 -2.53 -8.86
N THR A 133 59.42 -3.08 -9.20
CA THR A 133 59.31 -4.29 -10.00
C THR A 133 59.11 -3.88 -11.46
N ASP A 134 60.02 -4.27 -12.34
CA ASP A 134 59.96 -4.06 -13.80
C ASP A 134 58.86 -4.92 -14.50
N TYR A 135 57.88 -5.41 -13.76
CA TYR A 135 56.82 -6.29 -14.25
C TYR A 135 55.45 -5.63 -14.08
N ASP A 136 54.94 -5.08 -15.18
CA ASP A 136 53.53 -4.67 -15.33
C ASP A 136 52.63 -5.91 -15.29
N CYS A 137 52.09 -6.23 -14.12
CA CYS A 137 51.03 -7.24 -14.01
C CYS A 137 49.70 -6.59 -14.41
N ALA A 138 49.25 -6.84 -15.64
CA ALA A 138 47.89 -6.53 -16.07
C ALA A 138 46.88 -7.28 -15.19
N GLU A 139 45.92 -6.56 -14.60
CA GLU A 139 44.84 -7.16 -13.83
C GLU A 139 44.04 -8.14 -14.72
N ALA A 140 43.92 -9.39 -14.28
CA ALA A 140 43.07 -10.37 -14.92
C ALA A 140 41.60 -10.01 -14.63
N GLY A 141 41.03 -9.15 -15.47
CA GLY A 141 39.59 -8.85 -15.45
C GLY A 141 38.79 -10.15 -15.60
N ALA A 142 37.92 -10.42 -14.63
CA ALA A 142 36.92 -11.47 -14.76
C ALA A 142 36.13 -11.26 -16.06
N CYS A 143 35.97 -12.32 -16.86
CA CYS A 143 35.33 -12.23 -18.17
C CYS A 143 34.00 -11.46 -18.08
N PRO A 144 33.76 -10.43 -18.90
CA PRO A 144 32.44 -9.82 -18.97
C PRO A 144 31.42 -10.89 -19.37
N PRO A 145 30.20 -10.87 -18.80
CA PRO A 145 29.17 -11.84 -19.16
C PRO A 145 28.91 -11.78 -20.66
N GLU A 146 28.76 -12.95 -21.28
CA GLU A 146 28.50 -13.05 -22.72
C GLU A 146 27.17 -12.35 -23.05
N VAL A 147 27.25 -11.27 -23.84
CA VAL A 147 26.08 -10.54 -24.29
C VAL A 147 25.41 -11.36 -25.39
N ARG A 148 24.21 -11.87 -25.12
CA ARG A 148 23.41 -12.58 -26.13
C ARG A 148 22.82 -11.59 -27.11
N SER A 149 22.89 -11.91 -28.40
CA SER A 149 22.18 -11.15 -29.43
C SER A 149 20.68 -11.37 -29.26
N GLU A 150 19.96 -10.30 -28.92
CA GLU A 150 18.50 -10.32 -28.89
C GLU A 150 17.96 -10.22 -30.32
N PRO A 151 16.91 -10.99 -30.68
CA PRO A 151 16.25 -10.82 -31.95
C PRO A 151 15.56 -9.45 -32.02
N ASP A 152 15.51 -8.87 -33.22
CA ASP A 152 14.77 -7.63 -33.46
C ASP A 152 13.27 -7.91 -33.46
N LEU A 153 12.64 -7.76 -32.29
CA LEU A 153 11.24 -8.04 -32.06
C LEU A 153 10.43 -6.76 -32.13
N ASN A 154 9.43 -6.72 -33.00
CA ASN A 154 8.43 -5.65 -32.99
C ASN A 154 7.48 -5.83 -31.80
N TYR A 155 7.75 -5.15 -30.69
CA TYR A 155 6.94 -5.19 -29.46
C TYR A 155 5.51 -4.61 -29.61
N LEU A 156 5.22 -3.92 -30.72
CA LEU A 156 3.88 -3.40 -31.00
C LEU A 156 3.00 -4.41 -31.75
N ALA A 157 3.54 -5.57 -32.13
CA ALA A 157 2.75 -6.64 -32.74
C ALA A 157 1.67 -7.11 -31.75
N ARG A 158 0.41 -6.99 -32.16
CA ARG A 158 -0.77 -7.24 -31.31
C ARG A 158 -1.90 -7.94 -32.04
N ASP A 159 -1.80 -8.11 -33.35
CA ASP A 159 -2.81 -8.73 -34.20
C ASP A 159 -2.24 -9.94 -34.97
N PHE A 160 -3.13 -10.73 -35.55
CA PHE A 160 -2.76 -11.94 -36.31
C PHE A 160 -1.67 -11.68 -37.37
N ASN A 161 -1.83 -10.64 -38.19
CA ASN A 161 -0.92 -10.37 -39.30
C ASN A 161 0.47 -9.96 -38.82
N SER A 162 0.53 -9.12 -37.77
CA SER A 162 1.78 -8.66 -37.18
C SER A 162 2.51 -9.79 -36.44
N PHE A 163 1.80 -10.67 -35.72
CA PHE A 163 2.42 -11.85 -35.12
C PHE A 163 2.90 -12.85 -36.17
N ARG A 164 2.11 -13.09 -37.22
CA ARG A 164 2.48 -13.94 -38.34
C ARG A 164 3.75 -13.42 -39.01
N GLY A 165 3.81 -12.12 -39.31
CA GLY A 165 4.98 -11.47 -39.90
C GLY A 165 6.23 -11.65 -39.03
N LEU A 166 6.14 -11.33 -37.73
CA LEU A 166 7.24 -11.46 -36.79
C LEU A 166 7.77 -12.91 -36.73
N MET A 167 6.87 -13.91 -36.69
CA MET A 167 7.29 -15.31 -36.69
C MET A 167 7.96 -15.74 -38.00
N LEU A 168 7.50 -15.24 -39.15
CA LEU A 168 8.13 -15.52 -40.44
C LEU A 168 9.49 -14.85 -40.56
N ASP A 169 9.63 -13.60 -40.12
CA ASP A 169 10.93 -12.88 -40.11
C ASP A 169 11.95 -13.61 -39.23
N GLN A 170 11.50 -14.12 -38.08
CA GLN A 170 12.34 -14.93 -37.20
C GLN A 170 12.72 -16.28 -37.84
N LEU A 171 11.79 -16.94 -38.53
CA LEU A 171 12.06 -18.20 -39.25
C LEU A 171 13.05 -18.00 -40.40
N ALA A 172 12.96 -16.89 -41.14
CA ALA A 172 13.92 -16.56 -42.20
C ALA A 172 15.35 -16.41 -41.67
N THR A 173 15.50 -15.92 -40.44
CA THR A 173 16.80 -15.79 -39.76
C THR A 173 17.31 -17.13 -39.22
N LEU A 174 16.43 -17.94 -38.62
CA LEU A 174 16.79 -19.21 -37.99
C LEU A 174 17.02 -20.35 -38.99
N ILE A 175 16.27 -20.37 -40.09
CA ILE A 175 16.28 -21.42 -41.11
C ILE A 175 16.34 -20.80 -42.52
N PRO A 176 17.46 -20.18 -42.94
CA PRO A 176 17.55 -19.45 -44.22
C PRO A 176 17.34 -20.32 -45.47
N ALA A 177 17.51 -21.64 -45.34
CA ALA A 177 17.30 -22.61 -46.42
C ALA A 177 15.82 -22.89 -46.70
N TRP A 178 14.92 -22.56 -45.77
CA TRP A 178 13.49 -22.72 -45.95
C TRP A 178 12.91 -21.45 -46.59
N GLN A 179 12.36 -21.58 -47.79
CA GLN A 179 11.83 -20.48 -48.60
C GLN A 179 10.40 -20.77 -49.11
N GLU A 180 9.64 -21.61 -48.40
CA GLU A 180 8.31 -22.03 -48.84
C GLU A 180 7.25 -20.95 -48.56
N GLU A 181 6.56 -20.51 -49.61
CA GLU A 181 5.45 -19.56 -49.55
C GLU A 181 4.07 -20.23 -49.71
N SER A 182 4.07 -21.55 -49.90
CA SER A 182 2.83 -22.32 -50.09
C SER A 182 2.00 -22.36 -48.80
N VAL A 183 0.72 -22.03 -48.90
CA VAL A 183 -0.25 -22.14 -47.78
C VAL A 183 -0.40 -23.60 -47.31
N ALA A 184 -0.06 -24.58 -48.16
CA ALA A 184 -0.10 -25.99 -47.80
C ALA A 184 1.17 -26.49 -47.07
N ASP A 185 2.18 -25.64 -46.91
CA ASP A 185 3.38 -25.99 -46.15
C ASP A 185 3.07 -26.13 -44.65
N LEU A 186 3.70 -27.12 -44.01
CA LEU A 186 3.45 -27.43 -42.61
C LEU A 186 3.94 -26.31 -41.68
N LEU A 187 5.07 -25.68 -41.97
CA LEU A 187 5.60 -24.60 -41.14
C LEU A 187 4.74 -23.34 -41.29
N GLN A 188 4.27 -23.03 -42.50
CA GLN A 188 3.27 -21.96 -42.71
C GLN A 188 2.01 -22.19 -41.88
N ALA A 189 1.43 -23.39 -41.93
CA ALA A 189 0.23 -23.74 -41.17
C ALA A 189 0.45 -23.65 -39.64
N LEU A 190 1.63 -24.05 -39.16
CA LEU A 190 1.99 -23.92 -37.74
C LEU A 190 2.15 -22.45 -37.32
N VAL A 191 2.77 -21.62 -38.16
CA VAL A 191 2.88 -20.18 -37.92
C VAL A 191 1.49 -19.55 -37.85
N ASP A 192 0.60 -19.86 -38.79
CA ASP A 192 -0.77 -19.36 -38.79
C ASP A 192 -1.52 -19.77 -37.52
N LEU A 193 -1.40 -21.04 -37.10
CA LEU A 193 -1.99 -21.51 -35.86
C LEU A 193 -1.45 -20.76 -34.64
N LYS A 194 -0.13 -20.51 -34.58
CA LYS A 194 0.50 -19.78 -33.47
C LYS A 194 0.13 -18.31 -33.47
N ALA A 195 0.06 -17.66 -34.63
CA ALA A 195 -0.38 -16.29 -34.78
C ALA A 195 -1.84 -16.11 -34.34
N TYR A 196 -2.72 -17.07 -34.68
CA TYR A 196 -4.11 -17.07 -34.21
C TYR A 196 -4.22 -17.15 -32.68
N VAL A 197 -3.45 -18.06 -32.06
CA VAL A 197 -3.42 -18.17 -30.59
C VAL A 197 -2.86 -16.90 -29.95
N ALA A 198 -1.82 -16.31 -30.53
CA ALA A 198 -1.20 -15.08 -30.04
C ALA A 198 -2.17 -13.89 -30.11
N ASP A 199 -2.91 -13.73 -31.20
CA ASP A 199 -3.95 -12.70 -31.35
C ASP A 199 -5.05 -12.87 -30.29
N TYR A 200 -5.55 -14.09 -30.10
CA TYR A 200 -6.54 -14.37 -29.06
C TYR A 200 -6.02 -14.04 -27.64
N GLN A 201 -4.76 -14.37 -27.34
CA GLN A 201 -4.14 -14.04 -26.06
C GLN A 201 -3.92 -12.53 -25.90
N SER A 202 -3.51 -11.84 -26.95
CA SER A 202 -3.35 -10.37 -27.00
C SER A 202 -4.67 -9.69 -26.64
N TYR A 203 -5.79 -10.12 -27.25
CA TYR A 203 -7.12 -9.63 -26.91
C TYR A 203 -7.48 -9.85 -25.43
N GLN A 204 -7.19 -11.04 -24.88
CA GLN A 204 -7.47 -11.33 -23.47
C GLN A 204 -6.64 -10.46 -22.52
N GLN A 205 -5.37 -10.18 -22.85
CA GLN A 205 -4.53 -9.28 -22.07
C GLN A 205 -5.11 -7.87 -22.03
N ASP A 206 -5.54 -7.35 -23.16
CA ASP A 206 -6.12 -6.00 -23.24
C ASP A 206 -7.47 -5.93 -22.50
N ALA A 207 -8.29 -6.99 -22.59
CA ALA A 207 -9.54 -7.08 -21.83
C ALA A 207 -9.29 -7.09 -20.32
N VAL A 208 -8.27 -7.82 -19.84
CA VAL A 208 -7.89 -7.86 -18.42
C VAL A 208 -7.30 -6.52 -17.98
N ALA A 209 -6.43 -5.91 -18.80
CA ALA A 209 -5.83 -4.60 -18.51
C ALA A 209 -6.88 -3.49 -18.43
N THR A 210 -7.91 -3.55 -19.28
CA THR A 210 -9.06 -2.63 -19.23
C THR A 210 -9.78 -2.72 -17.88
N GLU A 211 -9.89 -3.91 -17.28
CA GLU A 211 -10.54 -4.10 -15.97
C GLU A 211 -9.62 -3.78 -14.77
N ALA A 212 -8.31 -3.61 -15.00
CA ALA A 212 -7.32 -3.42 -13.95
C ALA A 212 -7.34 -2.02 -13.31
N TYR A 213 -7.93 -1.02 -13.97
CA TYR A 213 -8.01 0.35 -13.47
C TYR A 213 -9.46 0.81 -13.36
N LEU A 214 -9.75 1.66 -12.37
CA LEU A 214 -11.11 2.13 -12.10
C LEU A 214 -11.70 2.92 -13.28
N ASP A 215 -10.90 3.78 -13.91
CA ASP A 215 -11.33 4.65 -15.02
C ASP A 215 -11.66 3.88 -16.30
N THR A 216 -11.05 2.70 -16.48
CA THR A 216 -11.21 1.89 -17.70
C THR A 216 -12.12 0.67 -17.50
N ALA A 217 -12.35 0.24 -16.26
CA ALA A 217 -13.11 -0.96 -15.96
C ALA A 217 -14.55 -0.88 -16.47
N ARG A 218 -14.97 -1.90 -17.22
CA ARG A 218 -16.33 -1.96 -17.79
C ARG A 218 -17.26 -2.84 -16.98
N ARG A 219 -16.73 -3.83 -16.25
CA ARG A 219 -17.55 -4.71 -15.42
C ARG A 219 -17.78 -4.09 -14.05
N ARG A 220 -19.05 -4.02 -13.63
CA ARG A 220 -19.45 -3.55 -12.29
C ARG A 220 -18.76 -4.30 -11.16
N VAL A 221 -18.47 -5.60 -11.35
CA VAL A 221 -17.75 -6.41 -10.35
C VAL A 221 -16.31 -5.93 -10.15
N SER A 222 -15.61 -5.56 -11.23
CA SER A 222 -14.25 -5.01 -11.16
C SER A 222 -14.26 -3.65 -10.46
N VAL A 223 -15.16 -2.75 -10.87
CA VAL A 223 -15.36 -1.44 -10.23
C VAL A 223 -15.64 -1.59 -8.73
N ARG A 224 -16.53 -2.51 -8.34
CA ARG A 224 -16.84 -2.78 -6.94
C ARG A 224 -15.62 -3.29 -6.15
N ARG A 225 -14.73 -4.07 -6.77
CA ARG A 225 -13.48 -4.55 -6.13
C ARG A 225 -12.48 -3.41 -5.96
N HIS A 226 -12.31 -2.55 -6.96
CA HIS A 226 -11.49 -1.35 -6.86
C HIS A 226 -11.99 -0.39 -5.77
N ALA A 227 -13.30 -0.10 -5.77
CA ALA A 227 -13.94 0.73 -4.77
C ALA A 227 -13.72 0.23 -3.32
N ARG A 228 -13.70 -1.09 -3.11
CA ARG A 228 -13.42 -1.67 -1.79
C ARG A 228 -12.01 -1.38 -1.27
N LEU A 229 -11.03 -1.15 -2.15
CA LEU A 229 -9.66 -0.82 -1.73
C LEU A 229 -9.55 0.58 -1.10
N VAL A 230 -10.51 1.46 -1.38
CA VAL A 230 -10.62 2.81 -0.81
C VAL A 230 -11.78 2.92 0.17
N ASP A 231 -12.21 1.79 0.74
CA ASP A 231 -13.32 1.68 1.69
C ASP A 231 -14.68 2.24 1.17
N TYR A 232 -14.85 2.32 -0.15
CA TYR A 232 -16.11 2.74 -0.75
C TYR A 232 -17.04 1.53 -1.00
N ALA A 233 -18.11 1.45 -0.21
CA ALA A 233 -19.14 0.42 -0.36
C ALA A 233 -20.14 0.80 -1.47
N MET A 234 -19.88 0.35 -2.71
CA MET A 234 -20.83 0.53 -3.82
C MET A 234 -22.18 -0.17 -3.51
N HIS A 235 -23.28 0.61 -3.52
CA HIS A 235 -24.64 0.14 -3.30
C HIS A 235 -25.20 -0.60 -4.53
N ASP A 236 -26.11 -1.56 -4.32
CA ASP A 236 -26.75 -2.36 -5.37
C ASP A 236 -28.05 -1.72 -5.92
N GLY A 237 -28.17 -0.40 -5.75
CA GLY A 237 -29.41 0.36 -5.93
C GLY A 237 -30.17 0.53 -4.62
N CYS A 238 -31.16 1.42 -4.63
CA CYS A 238 -32.03 1.69 -3.49
C CYS A 238 -33.48 1.47 -3.91
N ASN A 239 -34.29 0.85 -3.05
CA ASN A 239 -35.74 0.81 -3.25
C ASN A 239 -36.32 2.22 -3.18
N ALA A 240 -37.43 2.45 -3.90
CA ALA A 240 -38.17 3.70 -3.80
C ALA A 240 -38.61 3.95 -2.35
N ARG A 241 -38.47 5.18 -1.88
CA ARG A 241 -38.87 5.63 -0.55
C ARG A 241 -39.72 6.87 -0.69
N THR A 242 -40.77 6.97 0.13
CA THR A 242 -41.65 8.14 0.17
C THR A 242 -42.10 8.38 1.61
N TRP A 243 -42.48 9.62 1.91
CA TRP A 243 -43.14 9.96 3.16
C TRP A 243 -44.62 9.62 3.07
N LEU A 244 -45.19 9.13 4.18
CA LEU A 244 -46.60 8.79 4.29
C LEU A 244 -47.17 9.52 5.50
N HIS A 245 -48.27 10.25 5.30
CA HIS A 245 -49.07 10.79 6.38
C HIS A 245 -50.22 9.83 6.69
N LEU A 246 -50.32 9.39 7.93
CA LEU A 246 -51.36 8.49 8.41
C LEU A 246 -52.25 9.24 9.39
N ARG A 247 -53.52 9.40 9.03
CA ARG A 247 -54.52 10.02 9.88
C ARG A 247 -55.06 9.00 10.89
N VAL A 248 -54.93 9.31 12.18
CA VAL A 248 -55.55 8.57 13.28
C VAL A 248 -57.03 8.96 13.38
N ALA A 249 -57.91 8.02 13.71
CA ALA A 249 -59.35 8.27 13.81
C ALA A 249 -59.66 9.31 14.89
N ASP A 250 -60.64 10.18 14.63
CA ASP A 250 -60.99 11.32 15.49
C ASP A 250 -61.72 10.91 16.79
N GLU A 251 -62.05 9.61 16.95
CA GLU A 251 -62.70 9.09 18.16
C GLU A 251 -61.71 8.78 19.31
N LEU A 252 -60.41 8.83 19.05
CA LEU A 252 -59.35 8.56 20.04
C LEU A 252 -58.92 9.84 20.75
N ASP A 253 -58.43 9.71 21.99
CA ASP A 253 -57.88 10.85 22.73
C ASP A 253 -56.66 11.42 21.98
N PRO A 254 -56.55 12.76 21.82
CA PRO A 254 -55.43 13.41 21.14
C PRO A 254 -54.03 12.98 21.59
N VAL A 255 -53.90 12.54 22.85
CA VAL A 255 -52.62 12.17 23.49
C VAL A 255 -52.44 10.65 23.57
N GLU A 256 -53.46 9.85 23.24
CA GLU A 256 -53.38 8.40 23.30
C GLU A 256 -52.44 7.85 22.18
N PRO A 257 -51.41 7.06 22.54
CA PRO A 257 -50.45 6.55 21.57
C PRO A 257 -51.04 5.39 20.75
N VAL A 258 -51.02 5.53 19.43
CA VAL A 258 -51.38 4.45 18.49
C VAL A 258 -50.10 3.87 17.89
N PRO A 259 -49.68 2.66 18.27
CA PRO A 259 -48.47 2.05 17.73
C PRO A 259 -48.65 1.64 16.28
N LEU A 260 -47.61 1.89 15.48
CA LEU A 260 -47.46 1.40 14.11
C LEU A 260 -46.15 0.63 14.04
N ASP A 261 -46.24 -0.67 13.77
CA ASP A 261 -45.04 -1.50 13.68
C ASP A 261 -44.23 -1.22 12.41
N ALA A 262 -42.93 -1.49 12.49
CA ALA A 262 -42.09 -1.58 11.30
C ALA A 262 -42.60 -2.72 10.40
N ARG A 263 -42.37 -2.59 9.08
CA ARG A 263 -42.84 -3.55 8.06
C ARG A 263 -44.37 -3.66 7.95
N THR A 264 -45.11 -2.67 8.44
CA THR A 264 -46.53 -2.55 8.12
C THR A 264 -46.68 -2.27 6.63
N GLN A 265 -47.47 -3.09 5.94
CA GLN A 265 -47.68 -2.96 4.50
C GLN A 265 -48.59 -1.79 4.18
N VAL A 266 -48.21 -1.02 3.16
CA VAL A 266 -48.96 0.10 2.60
C VAL A 266 -49.01 -0.07 1.10
N MET A 267 -50.19 0.10 0.50
CA MET A 267 -50.39 -0.10 -0.92
C MET A 267 -50.73 1.23 -1.60
N THR A 268 -50.37 1.38 -2.87
CA THR A 268 -50.93 2.44 -3.71
C THR A 268 -52.45 2.35 -3.75
N ARG A 269 -53.13 3.50 -3.83
CA ARG A 269 -54.60 3.58 -3.82
C ARG A 269 -55.21 2.69 -4.92
N VAL A 270 -56.05 1.74 -4.50
CA VAL A 270 -56.97 1.01 -5.38
C VAL A 270 -58.33 1.70 -5.33
N ALA A 271 -58.87 2.07 -6.49
CA ALA A 271 -60.16 2.74 -6.57
C ALA A 271 -61.29 1.82 -6.07
N GLY A 272 -62.23 2.37 -5.29
CA GLY A 272 -63.38 1.64 -4.76
C GLY A 272 -63.13 0.85 -3.47
N LEU A 273 -61.89 0.80 -2.96
CA LEU A 273 -61.55 0.13 -1.70
C LEU A 273 -61.28 1.12 -0.56
N SER A 274 -61.53 0.65 0.66
CA SER A 274 -61.26 1.38 1.90
C SER A 274 -59.77 1.69 2.09
N ARG A 275 -59.46 2.77 2.84
CA ARG A 275 -58.09 3.21 3.16
C ARG A 275 -57.35 2.25 4.10
N ARG A 276 -58.09 1.58 4.98
CA ARG A 276 -57.61 0.58 5.91
C ARG A 276 -58.27 -0.73 5.54
N LEU A 277 -57.45 -1.75 5.30
CA LEU A 277 -57.89 -3.09 4.97
C LEU A 277 -57.49 -4.01 6.12
N ALA A 278 -58.42 -4.84 6.58
CA ALA A 278 -58.10 -5.88 7.55
C ALA A 278 -57.35 -7.01 6.84
N ASP A 279 -56.34 -7.57 7.52
CA ASP A 279 -55.59 -8.71 6.98
C ASP A 279 -56.53 -9.89 6.72
N GLY A 280 -56.33 -10.60 5.60
CA GLY A 280 -57.18 -11.71 5.16
C GLY A 280 -58.62 -11.34 4.74
N SER A 281 -58.99 -10.06 4.70
CA SER A 281 -60.32 -9.64 4.25
C SER A 281 -60.52 -9.82 2.73
N PRO A 282 -61.77 -9.96 2.24
CA PRO A 282 -62.05 -9.98 0.80
C PRO A 282 -61.53 -8.73 0.08
N ASP A 283 -61.63 -7.56 0.73
CA ASP A 283 -61.11 -6.30 0.19
C ASP A 283 -59.58 -6.30 0.11
N TYR A 284 -58.89 -6.95 1.05
CA TYR A 284 -57.44 -7.14 0.98
C TYR A 284 -57.05 -8.04 -0.20
N ALA A 285 -57.75 -9.16 -0.40
CA ALA A 285 -57.52 -10.02 -1.57
C ALA A 285 -57.83 -9.29 -2.89
N ALA A 286 -58.91 -8.49 -2.93
CA ALA A 286 -59.26 -7.66 -4.09
C ALA A 286 -58.20 -6.60 -4.36
N ALA A 287 -57.65 -5.96 -3.32
CA ALA A 287 -56.54 -5.01 -3.43
C ALA A 287 -55.31 -5.68 -4.03
N LEU A 288 -54.91 -6.87 -3.56
CA LEU A 288 -53.77 -7.61 -4.12
C LEU A 288 -53.98 -8.01 -5.59
N ASN A 289 -55.19 -8.45 -5.94
CA ASN A 289 -55.55 -8.82 -7.31
C ASN A 289 -55.48 -7.63 -8.28
N ALA A 290 -55.62 -6.40 -7.80
CA ALA A 290 -55.47 -5.19 -8.61
C ALA A 290 -53.99 -4.86 -8.94
N GLY A 291 -53.03 -5.59 -8.38
CA GLY A 291 -51.59 -5.40 -8.62
C GLY A 291 -51.02 -4.04 -8.17
N PRO A 292 -51.28 -3.57 -6.93
CA PRO A 292 -50.74 -2.30 -6.44
C PRO A 292 -49.23 -2.39 -6.21
N VAL A 293 -48.57 -1.23 -6.17
CA VAL A 293 -47.21 -1.16 -5.65
C VAL A 293 -47.29 -1.23 -4.12
N ILE A 294 -46.59 -2.20 -3.54
CA ILE A 294 -46.55 -2.45 -2.10
C ILE A 294 -45.29 -1.81 -1.52
N PHE A 295 -45.49 -1.02 -0.48
CA PHE A 295 -44.46 -0.45 0.37
C PHE A 295 -44.57 -1.03 1.78
N GLU A 296 -43.50 -0.89 2.55
CA GLU A 296 -43.43 -1.28 3.96
C GLU A 296 -42.91 -0.11 4.79
N THR A 297 -43.47 0.08 5.99
CA THR A 297 -42.93 1.06 6.94
C THR A 297 -41.49 0.70 7.31
N MET A 298 -40.56 1.65 7.18
CA MET A 298 -39.15 1.40 7.47
C MET A 298 -38.84 1.25 8.96
N HIS A 299 -39.62 1.91 9.81
CA HIS A 299 -39.42 1.97 11.26
C HIS A 299 -40.79 1.86 11.94
N ALA A 300 -40.77 1.42 13.20
CA ALA A 300 -41.93 1.55 14.06
C ALA A 300 -42.14 3.03 14.40
N ALA A 301 -43.39 3.45 14.53
CA ALA A 301 -43.78 4.81 14.88
C ALA A 301 -44.92 4.79 15.90
N THR A 302 -45.07 5.88 16.64
CA THR A 302 -46.23 6.09 17.51
C THR A 302 -47.00 7.28 16.96
N LEU A 303 -48.25 7.04 16.56
CA LEU A 303 -49.13 8.04 15.97
C LEU A 303 -50.03 8.62 17.07
N TYR A 304 -50.38 9.90 16.94
CA TYR A 304 -51.25 10.60 17.88
C TYR A 304 -52.34 11.35 17.12
N GLN A 305 -53.58 11.31 17.60
CA GLN A 305 -54.69 12.02 16.96
C GLN A 305 -54.45 13.54 16.94
N GLY A 306 -53.87 14.09 18.02
CA GLY A 306 -53.56 15.52 18.12
C GLY A 306 -52.49 16.02 17.13
N GLN A 307 -51.83 15.11 16.41
CA GLN A 307 -50.80 15.42 15.41
C GLN A 307 -51.29 15.23 13.95
N ASN A 308 -52.56 14.89 13.74
CA ASN A 308 -53.14 14.73 12.40
C ASN A 308 -53.06 16.02 11.58
N GLU A 309 -53.37 17.16 12.22
CA GLU A 309 -53.39 18.48 11.61
C GLU A 309 -52.87 19.47 12.66
N ILE A 310 -51.79 20.18 12.34
CA ILE A 310 -51.13 21.14 13.23
C ILE A 310 -51.06 22.49 12.53
N CYS A 311 -51.66 23.50 13.14
CA CYS A 311 -51.58 24.88 12.66
C CYS A 311 -50.36 25.59 13.23
N PHE A 312 -49.84 26.59 12.51
CA PHE A 312 -48.89 27.53 13.08
C PHE A 312 -49.57 28.43 14.11
N TYR A 313 -48.85 28.75 15.18
CA TYR A 313 -49.28 29.74 16.15
C TYR A 313 -48.88 31.14 15.66
N THR A 314 -49.86 32.03 15.50
CA THR A 314 -49.65 33.36 14.90
C THR A 314 -49.63 34.50 15.92
N TRP A 315 -49.61 34.22 17.23
CA TRP A 315 -49.56 35.25 18.30
C TRP A 315 -50.64 36.34 18.20
N GLY A 316 -51.78 36.03 17.57
CA GLY A 316 -52.89 36.96 17.36
C GLY A 316 -52.89 37.67 15.99
N ASP A 317 -51.86 37.49 15.17
CA ASP A 317 -51.79 38.06 13.82
C ASP A 317 -52.48 37.17 12.78
N GLY A 318 -53.06 37.79 11.74
CA GLY A 318 -53.89 37.11 10.74
C GLY A 318 -53.15 36.60 9.48
N ASP A 319 -52.07 37.27 9.09
CA ASP A 319 -51.36 37.06 7.81
C ASP A 319 -49.89 36.72 8.02
N CYS A 320 -49.59 35.78 8.93
CA CYS A 320 -48.23 35.30 9.16
C CYS A 320 -47.85 34.22 8.12
N CYS A 321 -46.74 34.43 7.43
CA CYS A 321 -46.10 33.42 6.59
C CYS A 321 -44.73 33.02 7.15
N LEU A 322 -44.33 31.77 6.95
CA LEU A 322 -42.95 31.36 7.23
C LEU A 322 -42.05 31.85 6.09
N PRO A 323 -41.03 32.69 6.38
CA PRO A 323 -40.14 33.15 5.35
C PRO A 323 -39.26 32.01 4.82
N ARG A 324 -38.83 32.12 3.56
CA ARG A 324 -37.88 31.18 2.96
C ARG A 324 -36.60 31.14 3.79
N GLY A 325 -36.19 29.94 4.22
CA GLY A 325 -35.02 29.74 5.06
C GLY A 325 -35.28 29.80 6.57
N ALA A 326 -36.54 29.93 6.99
CA ALA A 326 -36.91 29.77 8.40
C ALA A 326 -36.49 28.38 8.91
N THR A 327 -35.80 28.36 10.05
CA THR A 327 -35.36 27.14 10.74
C THR A 327 -36.13 26.88 12.03
N GLN A 328 -37.03 27.79 12.41
CA GLN A 328 -37.85 27.73 13.62
C GLN A 328 -39.27 28.19 13.31
N ALA A 329 -40.25 27.60 13.98
CA ALA A 329 -41.66 27.96 13.88
C ALA A 329 -42.39 27.62 15.18
N THR A 330 -43.40 28.41 15.56
CA THR A 330 -44.26 28.13 16.70
C THR A 330 -45.52 27.40 16.22
N LEU A 331 -45.86 26.29 16.87
CA LEU A 331 -47.03 25.46 16.54
C LEU A 331 -48.15 25.71 17.55
N ALA A 332 -49.39 25.70 17.07
CA ALA A 332 -50.57 25.88 17.91
C ALA A 332 -51.03 24.55 18.51
N GLY A 333 -51.53 24.59 19.75
CA GLY A 333 -52.08 23.44 20.46
C GLY A 333 -51.13 22.82 21.49
N ASN A 334 -51.65 21.87 22.27
CA ASN A 334 -50.90 21.23 23.36
C ASN A 334 -50.20 19.95 22.87
N LEU A 335 -49.13 20.11 22.10
CA LEU A 335 -48.42 19.03 21.40
C LEU A 335 -47.32 18.37 22.26
N THR A 336 -47.63 18.01 23.50
CA THR A 336 -46.68 17.40 24.47
C THR A 336 -46.03 16.10 24.00
N THR A 337 -46.61 15.48 22.96
CA THR A 337 -46.17 14.21 22.39
C THR A 337 -45.11 14.36 21.30
N LEU A 338 -44.86 15.58 20.78
CA LEU A 338 -43.80 15.84 19.80
C LEU A 338 -42.42 15.77 20.45
N ARG A 339 -41.47 15.16 19.75
CA ARG A 339 -40.10 14.95 20.21
C ARG A 339 -39.09 15.29 19.14
N GLU A 340 -37.85 15.48 19.56
CA GLU A 340 -36.71 15.57 18.65
C GLU A 340 -36.62 14.31 17.77
N GLY A 341 -36.36 14.52 16.48
CA GLY A 341 -36.30 13.45 15.50
C GLY A 341 -37.63 13.16 14.79
N ASP A 342 -38.77 13.62 15.30
CA ASP A 342 -40.05 13.52 14.60
C ASP A 342 -40.03 14.31 13.29
N VAL A 343 -40.84 13.87 12.31
CA VAL A 343 -40.91 14.49 10.99
C VAL A 343 -42.31 15.06 10.78
N LEU A 344 -42.38 16.36 10.52
CA LEU A 344 -43.62 17.05 10.16
C LEU A 344 -43.62 17.30 8.66
N ILE A 345 -44.81 17.28 8.06
CA ILE A 345 -45.00 17.69 6.67
C ILE A 345 -45.64 19.08 6.69
N LEU A 346 -44.89 20.07 6.22
CA LEU A 346 -45.44 21.39 5.94
C LEU A 346 -46.16 21.33 4.60
N GLU A 347 -47.42 21.76 4.57
CA GLU A 347 -48.26 21.76 3.39
C GLU A 347 -48.80 23.17 3.15
N GLU A 348 -48.74 23.64 1.90
CA GLU A 348 -49.42 24.85 1.50
C GLU A 348 -50.93 24.59 1.39
N ILE A 349 -51.70 25.17 2.31
CA ILE A 349 -53.17 25.07 2.34
C ILE A 349 -53.87 26.34 1.82
N ARG A 350 -53.11 27.43 1.65
CA ARG A 350 -53.58 28.74 1.16
C ARG A 350 -52.51 29.38 0.30
N GLY A 351 -52.90 30.00 -0.81
CA GLY A 351 -51.97 30.71 -1.70
C GLY A 351 -51.29 31.88 -0.97
N PRO A 352 -49.97 32.08 -1.14
CA PRO A 352 -49.21 33.07 -0.38
C PRO A 352 -49.57 34.52 -0.72
N GLU A 353 -50.06 34.78 -1.94
CA GLU A 353 -50.43 36.13 -2.38
C GLU A 353 -51.91 36.45 -2.12
N THR A 354 -52.80 35.46 -2.21
CA THR A 354 -54.26 35.67 -2.16
C THR A 354 -54.89 35.25 -0.84
N GLY A 355 -54.21 34.42 -0.05
CA GLY A 355 -54.75 33.82 1.18
C GLY A 355 -55.89 32.82 0.94
N GLN A 356 -56.21 32.49 -0.31
CA GLN A 356 -57.31 31.60 -0.67
C GLN A 356 -56.83 30.16 -0.79
N ALA A 357 -57.65 29.21 -0.33
CA ALA A 357 -57.35 27.79 -0.43
C ALA A 357 -57.34 27.26 -1.88
N ALA A 358 -58.09 27.91 -2.78
CA ALA A 358 -58.14 27.52 -4.20
C ALA A 358 -56.83 27.78 -4.95
N ASP A 359 -56.03 28.73 -4.46
CA ASP A 359 -54.76 29.14 -5.06
C ASP A 359 -53.54 28.45 -4.42
N ALA A 360 -53.77 27.52 -3.48
CA ALA A 360 -52.71 26.78 -2.83
C ALA A 360 -52.05 25.80 -3.80
N ASP A 361 -50.72 25.74 -3.82
CA ASP A 361 -49.99 24.74 -4.60
C ASP A 361 -49.94 23.38 -3.86
N PRO A 362 -50.67 22.34 -4.33
CA PRO A 362 -50.68 21.03 -3.68
C PRO A 362 -49.33 20.29 -3.76
N LEU A 363 -48.42 20.71 -4.64
CA LEU A 363 -47.07 20.17 -4.75
C LEU A 363 -46.09 20.84 -3.77
N HIS A 364 -46.46 21.98 -3.17
CA HIS A 364 -45.63 22.67 -2.20
C HIS A 364 -45.75 22.01 -0.82
N ARG A 365 -45.04 20.90 -0.66
CA ARG A 365 -44.97 20.12 0.58
C ARG A 365 -43.52 19.83 0.95
N CYS A 366 -43.17 20.06 2.21
CA CYS A 366 -41.83 19.84 2.71
C CYS A 366 -41.85 18.98 3.97
N ALA A 367 -41.17 17.84 3.93
CA ALA A 367 -40.92 17.04 5.13
C ALA A 367 -39.74 17.66 5.90
N VAL A 368 -39.99 18.10 7.13
CA VAL A 368 -38.99 18.71 8.02
C VAL A 368 -38.81 17.84 9.24
N ARG A 369 -37.56 17.59 9.62
CA ARG A 369 -37.24 16.85 10.85
C ARG A 369 -37.01 17.83 11.99
N LEU A 370 -37.69 17.60 13.11
CA LEU A 370 -37.51 18.40 14.32
C LEU A 370 -36.13 18.11 14.92
N VAL A 371 -35.36 19.17 15.15
CA VAL A 371 -34.04 19.09 15.81
C VAL A 371 -34.16 19.38 17.30
N GLU A 372 -35.07 20.27 17.67
CA GLU A 372 -35.33 20.70 19.05
C GLU A 372 -36.83 20.99 19.20
N VAL A 373 -37.40 20.71 20.38
CA VAL A 373 -38.80 21.01 20.71
C VAL A 373 -38.86 21.73 22.05
N ALA A 374 -39.40 22.96 22.06
CA ALA A 374 -39.58 23.77 23.26
C ALA A 374 -41.06 24.14 23.44
N PHE A 375 -41.55 24.05 24.67
CA PHE A 375 -42.92 24.40 25.02
C PHE A 375 -42.99 25.82 25.60
N LEU A 376 -43.87 26.65 25.05
CA LEU A 376 -44.13 28.02 25.49
C LEU A 376 -45.56 28.11 26.02
N GLN A 377 -45.77 28.93 27.05
CA GLN A 377 -47.10 29.29 27.55
C GLN A 377 -47.39 30.73 27.15
N ASP A 378 -48.54 30.95 26.51
CA ASP A 378 -49.09 32.29 26.25
C ASP A 378 -50.30 32.55 27.17
N LEU A 379 -50.62 33.83 27.38
CA LEU A 379 -51.53 34.35 28.42
C LEU A 379 -53.02 34.01 28.24
#